data_AF-A0A523W5N0-F1
#
_entry.id   AF-A0A523W5N0-F1
#
_cell.length_a   1.000
_cell.length_b   1.000
_cell.length_c   1.000
_cell.angle_alpha   90.00
_cell.angle_beta   90.00
_cell.angle_gamma   90.00
#
_symmetry.space_group_name_H-M   'P 1'
#
loop_
_entity.id
_entity.type
_entity.pdbx_description
1 polymer ?
#
loop_
_entity_poly.entity_id
_entity_poly.type
_entity_poly.pdbx_seq_one_letter_code
_entity_poly.pdbx_strand_id
1 'polypeptide(L)'
;MVEDDSVKEVIGKPDLSKIPILTHFENDADPYITSAVIHAKSFDADIENVSVHRLQVLDKRHLAIRLVPRYLHKLWQMAKKVGKDLNISISIGVHPAVMLAASSPVPFGVNEFDVANSLMNNSLRLTRCEHVDAYAPAEAEMVLEGRVSVSREVVEGPFVDITGTYDVERMQPVVQVVGVMHRDNYVYQMILPA
;
A
#
# COMPACT_ATOMS: atom_id res chain seq x y z
N MET A 1 9.29 -25.16 1.93
CA MET A 1 10.21 -24.06 2.26
C MET A 1 10.70 -23.55 0.93
N VAL A 2 10.19 -22.41 0.48
CA VAL A 2 10.37 -21.94 -0.91
C VAL A 2 11.52 -20.95 -0.92
N GLU A 3 12.55 -21.27 -1.71
CA GLU A 3 13.90 -20.67 -1.66
C GLU A 3 14.06 -19.31 -2.37
N ASP A 4 13.01 -18.63 -2.81
CA ASP A 4 13.22 -17.38 -3.56
C ASP A 4 12.17 -16.30 -3.29
N ASP A 5 12.27 -15.68 -2.11
CA ASP A 5 11.50 -14.49 -1.77
C ASP A 5 12.24 -13.24 -2.27
N SER A 6 12.20 -13.02 -3.59
CA SER A 6 13.05 -12.04 -4.26
C SER A 6 12.94 -10.61 -3.70
N VAL A 7 11.77 -10.21 -3.20
CA VAL A 7 11.60 -8.90 -2.56
C VAL A 7 12.42 -8.75 -1.27
N LYS A 8 12.90 -9.86 -0.68
CA LYS A 8 13.72 -9.87 0.53
C LYS A 8 15.23 -9.97 0.27
N GLU A 9 15.70 -9.78 -0.96
CA GLU A 9 17.14 -9.64 -1.24
C GLU A 9 17.79 -8.58 -0.34
N VAL A 10 17.08 -7.47 -0.08
CA VAL A 10 17.48 -6.44 0.88
C VAL A 10 16.36 -6.19 1.89
N ILE A 11 16.66 -6.32 3.18
CA ILE A 11 15.79 -5.95 4.29
C ILE A 11 16.47 -4.85 5.10
N GLY A 12 15.77 -3.75 5.33
CA GLY A 12 16.40 -2.57 5.90
C GLY A 12 15.49 -1.67 6.72
N LYS A 13 16.12 -0.61 7.25
CA LYS A 13 15.40 0.50 7.89
C LYS A 13 14.74 1.36 6.82
N PRO A 14 13.48 1.78 7.00
CA PRO A 14 12.80 2.59 6.02
C PRO A 14 13.40 4.01 5.97
N ASP A 15 13.60 4.49 4.76
CA ASP A 15 13.95 5.88 4.46
C ASP A 15 13.34 6.26 3.10
N LEU A 16 12.19 6.91 3.14
CA LEU A 16 11.43 7.31 1.95
C LEU A 16 12.22 8.26 1.04
N SER A 17 13.22 8.98 1.58
CA SER A 17 14.08 9.86 0.78
C SER A 17 15.05 9.13 -0.15
N LYS A 18 15.16 7.80 -0.02
CA LYS A 18 15.97 6.94 -0.90
C LYS A 18 15.18 6.34 -2.07
N ILE A 19 13.86 6.54 -2.09
CA ILE A 19 12.97 6.03 -3.12
C ILE A 19 12.69 7.18 -4.09
N PRO A 20 12.72 6.97 -5.42
CA PRO A 20 12.49 8.02 -6.41
C PRO A 20 10.99 8.35 -6.54
N ILE A 21 10.36 8.75 -5.45
CA ILE A 21 8.94 9.15 -5.40
C ILE A 21 8.78 10.49 -6.10
N LEU A 22 7.79 10.61 -6.98
CA LEU A 22 7.63 11.74 -7.88
C LEU A 22 6.59 12.73 -7.36
N THR A 23 6.81 14.01 -7.64
CA THR A 23 5.75 15.02 -7.74
C THR A 23 5.27 15.03 -9.19
N HIS A 24 3.99 14.81 -9.44
CA HIS A 24 3.48 14.57 -10.80
C HIS A 24 3.09 15.86 -11.51
N PHE A 25 2.47 16.79 -10.77
CA PHE A 25 2.00 18.07 -11.30
C PHE A 25 2.46 19.24 -10.44
N GLU A 26 2.47 20.44 -11.04
CA GLU A 26 2.99 21.67 -10.42
C GLU A 26 2.32 22.04 -9.10
N ASN A 27 1.02 21.76 -8.93
CA ASN A 27 0.28 22.07 -7.70
C ASN A 27 -0.04 20.84 -6.84
N ASP A 28 0.63 19.70 -7.07
CA ASP A 28 0.57 18.61 -6.10
C ASP A 28 1.21 19.07 -4.79
N ALA A 29 0.60 18.74 -3.65
CA ALA A 29 1.08 19.19 -2.35
C ALA A 29 2.52 18.76 -2.03
N ASP A 30 2.87 17.54 -2.42
CA ASP A 30 4.13 16.85 -2.12
C ASP A 30 4.34 15.70 -3.12
N PRO A 31 5.44 14.92 -3.05
CA PRO A 31 5.57 13.67 -3.79
C PRO A 31 4.53 12.61 -3.38
N TYR A 32 4.11 11.78 -4.35
CA TYR A 32 3.11 10.73 -4.14
C TYR A 32 3.56 9.35 -4.62
N ILE A 33 3.26 8.33 -3.83
CA ILE A 33 3.24 6.94 -4.29
C ILE A 33 1.85 6.67 -4.85
N THR A 34 1.74 6.38 -6.14
CA THR A 34 0.45 6.26 -6.85
C THR A 34 0.07 4.83 -7.22
N SER A 35 1.04 3.91 -7.20
CA SER A 35 0.86 2.50 -7.57
C SER A 35 0.87 1.56 -6.37
N ALA A 36 0.61 2.08 -5.16
CA ALA A 36 0.72 1.32 -3.92
C ALA A 36 -0.41 0.29 -3.81
N VAL A 37 -0.06 -0.99 -3.95
CA VAL A 37 -0.96 -2.11 -3.65
C VAL A 37 -0.84 -2.43 -2.16
N ILE A 38 -1.90 -2.15 -1.42
CA ILE A 38 -1.93 -2.25 0.03
C ILE A 38 -2.66 -3.50 0.45
N HIS A 39 -2.01 -4.38 1.22
CA HIS A 39 -2.68 -5.47 1.91
C HIS A 39 -2.88 -5.11 3.39
N ALA A 40 -4.09 -5.36 3.90
CA ALA A 40 -4.44 -5.24 5.31
C ALA A 40 -5.40 -6.35 5.71
N LYS A 41 -5.43 -6.68 7.00
CA LYS A 41 -6.41 -7.62 7.56
C LYS A 41 -6.94 -7.17 8.91
N SER A 42 -8.11 -7.67 9.29
CA SER A 42 -8.69 -7.44 10.61
C SER A 42 -7.88 -8.16 11.71
N PHE A 43 -8.05 -7.75 12.96
CA PHE A 43 -7.30 -8.33 14.10
C PHE A 43 -7.64 -9.81 14.39
N ASP A 44 -8.85 -10.23 14.06
CA ASP A 44 -9.29 -11.63 14.08
C ASP A 44 -8.88 -12.41 12.82
N ALA A 45 -8.30 -11.73 11.82
CA ALA A 45 -7.91 -12.26 10.51
C ALA A 45 -9.07 -12.84 9.67
N ASP A 46 -10.32 -12.51 10.01
CA ASP A 46 -11.51 -12.97 9.26
C ASP A 46 -11.73 -12.19 7.96
N ILE A 47 -11.19 -10.96 7.88
CA ILE A 47 -11.39 -10.06 6.74
C ILE A 47 -10.02 -9.56 6.28
N GLU A 48 -9.71 -9.79 5.01
CA GLU A 48 -8.55 -9.25 4.33
C GLU A 48 -8.99 -8.31 3.21
N ASN A 49 -8.12 -7.38 2.84
CA ASN A 49 -8.32 -6.52 1.69
C ASN A 49 -6.99 -6.17 1.04
N VAL A 50 -6.98 -6.22 -0.29
CA VAL A 50 -5.89 -5.75 -1.13
C VAL A 50 -6.41 -4.71 -2.10
N SER A 51 -5.92 -3.48 -2.01
CA SER A 51 -6.42 -2.37 -2.82
C SER A 51 -5.33 -1.38 -3.22
N VAL A 52 -5.55 -0.66 -4.33
CA VAL A 52 -4.64 0.39 -4.78
C VAL A 52 -4.97 1.72 -4.10
N HIS A 53 -3.96 2.40 -3.57
CA HIS A 53 -4.11 3.72 -2.93
C HIS A 53 -3.01 4.69 -3.35
N ARG A 54 -3.31 6.00 -3.29
CA ARG A 54 -2.30 7.04 -3.31
C ARG A 54 -1.81 7.36 -1.90
N LEU A 55 -0.51 7.65 -1.76
CA LEU A 55 0.14 7.97 -0.49
C LEU A 55 0.99 9.23 -0.65
N GLN A 56 0.65 10.31 0.07
CA GLN A 56 1.45 11.54 0.12
C GLN A 56 2.67 11.34 1.03
N VAL A 57 3.85 11.77 0.60
CA VAL A 57 5.06 11.73 1.43
C VAL A 57 5.09 12.91 2.38
N LEU A 58 5.15 12.64 3.69
CA LEU A 58 5.20 13.68 4.72
C LEU A 58 6.63 13.92 5.22
N ASP A 59 7.38 12.84 5.42
CA ASP A 59 8.80 12.86 5.81
C ASP A 59 9.47 11.51 5.47
N LYS A 60 10.67 11.25 5.99
CA LYS A 60 11.44 10.03 5.72
C LYS A 60 10.76 8.73 6.17
N ARG A 61 9.76 8.78 7.05
CA ARG A 61 9.08 7.60 7.61
C ARG A 61 7.56 7.74 7.70
N HIS A 62 6.97 8.85 7.28
CA HIS A 62 5.53 9.05 7.38
C HIS A 62 4.91 9.36 6.02
N LEU A 63 3.74 8.77 5.79
CA LEU A 63 2.88 9.02 4.64
C LEU A 63 1.49 9.46 5.12
N ALA A 64 0.74 10.18 4.29
CA ALA A 64 -0.72 10.29 4.44
C ALA A 64 -1.41 9.35 3.45
N ILE A 65 -2.32 8.51 3.92
CA ILE A 65 -3.05 7.55 3.06
C ILE A 65 -4.46 8.05 2.76
N ARG A 66 -4.79 8.21 1.48
CA ARG A 66 -6.15 8.56 1.07
C ARG A 66 -7.09 7.37 1.24
N LEU A 67 -7.90 7.38 2.30
CA LEU A 67 -8.94 6.38 2.55
C LEU A 67 -10.32 6.90 2.12
N VAL A 68 -10.91 6.25 1.11
CA VAL A 68 -12.31 6.42 0.73
C VAL A 68 -13.18 5.38 1.46
N PRO A 69 -14.51 5.60 1.63
CA PRO A 69 -15.43 4.67 2.30
C PRO A 69 -15.60 3.28 1.62
N ARG A 70 -14.52 2.49 1.57
CA ARG A 70 -14.39 1.14 0.99
C ARG A 70 -13.76 0.18 2.01
N TYR A 71 -13.33 -1.01 1.58
CA TYR A 71 -12.89 -2.09 2.48
C TYR A 71 -11.70 -1.73 3.38
N LEU A 72 -10.62 -1.13 2.85
CA LEU A 72 -9.50 -0.68 3.69
C LEU A 72 -9.94 0.34 4.76
N HIS A 73 -10.83 1.26 4.43
CA HIS A 73 -11.40 2.20 5.40
C HIS A 73 -12.25 1.49 6.46
N LYS A 74 -12.99 0.44 6.11
CA LYS A 74 -13.72 -0.38 7.10
C LYS A 74 -12.76 -1.09 8.05
N LEU A 75 -11.66 -1.66 7.54
CA LEU A 75 -10.61 -2.27 8.37
C LEU A 75 -9.99 -1.24 9.33
N TRP A 76 -9.68 -0.04 8.83
CA TRP A 76 -9.18 1.05 9.68
C TRP A 76 -10.21 1.49 10.74
N GLN A 77 -11.50 1.56 10.40
CA GLN A 77 -12.55 1.84 11.38
C GLN A 77 -12.67 0.75 12.45
N MET A 78 -12.54 -0.53 12.08
CA MET A 78 -12.50 -1.64 13.04
C MET A 78 -11.29 -1.50 13.98
N ALA A 79 -10.13 -1.14 13.42
CA ALA A 79 -8.92 -0.89 14.19
C ALA A 79 -9.07 0.28 15.16
N LYS A 80 -9.73 1.35 14.72
CA LYS A 80 -10.05 2.52 15.54
C LYS A 80 -10.96 2.18 16.71
N LYS A 81 -11.94 1.29 16.53
CA LYS A 81 -12.84 0.83 17.62
C LYS A 81 -12.10 0.12 18.75
N VAL A 82 -11.00 -0.57 18.43
CA VAL A 82 -10.18 -1.30 19.43
C VAL A 82 -8.93 -0.52 19.87
N GLY A 83 -8.75 0.70 19.37
CA GLY A 83 -7.64 1.59 19.75
C GLY A 83 -6.25 1.07 19.34
N LYS A 84 -6.17 0.26 18.27
CA LYS A 84 -4.91 -0.29 17.75
C LYS A 84 -4.71 0.17 16.32
N ASP A 85 -3.49 0.57 15.98
CA ASP A 85 -3.13 0.93 14.61
C ASP A 85 -3.25 -0.27 13.67
N LEU A 86 -3.64 -0.02 12.42
CA LEU A 86 -3.84 -1.06 11.42
C LEU A 86 -2.51 -1.39 10.73
N ASN A 87 -2.07 -2.64 10.83
CA ASN A 87 -0.91 -3.15 10.11
C ASN A 87 -1.21 -3.26 8.61
N ILE A 88 -0.30 -2.74 7.78
CA ILE A 88 -0.40 -2.81 6.33
C ILE A 88 0.95 -3.14 5.69
N SER A 89 0.91 -3.83 4.55
CA SER A 89 2.02 -3.85 3.59
C SER A 89 1.69 -2.92 2.43
N ILE A 90 2.69 -2.30 1.82
CA ILE A 90 2.56 -1.42 0.67
C ILE A 90 3.52 -1.94 -0.40
N SER A 91 2.98 -2.63 -1.40
CA SER A 91 3.75 -3.25 -2.48
C SER A 91 3.82 -2.33 -3.71
N ILE A 92 5.01 -2.17 -4.28
CA ILE A 92 5.31 -1.34 -5.45
C ILE A 92 6.04 -2.23 -6.47
N GLY A 93 5.74 -2.07 -7.76
CA GLY A 93 6.30 -2.91 -8.81
C GLY A 93 5.82 -4.36 -8.66
N VAL A 94 4.52 -4.58 -8.80
CA VAL A 94 3.92 -5.92 -8.68
C VAL A 94 3.56 -6.48 -10.05
N HIS A 95 3.36 -7.80 -10.13
CA HIS A 95 2.85 -8.44 -11.33
C HIS A 95 1.51 -7.79 -11.78
N PRO A 96 1.29 -7.51 -13.08
CA PRO A 96 0.09 -6.81 -13.56
C PRO A 96 -1.23 -7.46 -13.13
N ALA A 97 -1.29 -8.79 -13.01
CA ALA A 97 -2.48 -9.49 -12.51
C ALA A 97 -2.84 -9.13 -11.06
N VAL A 98 -1.83 -8.86 -10.22
CA VAL A 98 -2.05 -8.39 -8.83
C VAL A 98 -2.65 -7.00 -8.84
N MET A 99 -2.10 -6.10 -9.66
CA MET A 99 -2.61 -4.73 -9.79
C MET A 99 -4.05 -4.70 -10.34
N LEU A 100 -4.34 -5.54 -11.33
CA LEU A 100 -5.69 -5.70 -11.89
C LEU A 100 -6.67 -6.21 -10.83
N ALA A 101 -6.30 -7.26 -10.09
CA ALA A 101 -7.16 -7.82 -9.05
C ALA A 101 -7.44 -6.80 -7.92
N ALA A 102 -6.40 -6.10 -7.44
CA ALA A 102 -6.51 -5.08 -6.39
C ALA A 102 -7.34 -3.85 -6.81
N SER A 103 -7.50 -3.63 -8.12
CA SER A 103 -8.33 -2.56 -8.68
C SER A 103 -9.77 -3.02 -8.99
N SER A 104 -10.06 -4.32 -8.89
CA SER A 104 -11.34 -4.89 -9.27
C SER A 104 -12.36 -4.81 -8.13
N PRO A 105 -13.65 -4.56 -8.43
CA PRO A 105 -14.71 -4.53 -7.42
C PRO A 105 -15.13 -5.96 -7.04
N VAL A 106 -14.26 -6.68 -6.33
CA VAL A 106 -14.57 -8.04 -5.86
C VAL A 106 -15.62 -7.99 -4.73
N PRO A 107 -16.47 -9.03 -4.59
CA PRO A 107 -17.39 -9.11 -3.48
C PRO A 107 -16.68 -9.09 -2.12
N PHE A 108 -17.35 -8.57 -1.10
CA PHE A 108 -16.82 -8.56 0.27
C PHE A 108 -16.53 -10.00 0.75
N GLY A 109 -15.33 -10.22 1.30
CA GLY A 109 -14.88 -11.52 1.78
C GLY A 109 -14.11 -12.34 0.73
N VAL A 110 -13.98 -11.86 -0.51
CA VAL A 110 -13.04 -12.41 -1.49
C VAL A 110 -11.72 -11.65 -1.37
N ASN A 111 -10.61 -12.36 -1.16
CA ASN A 111 -9.27 -11.77 -1.16
C ASN A 111 -8.82 -11.55 -2.61
N GLU A 112 -8.41 -10.31 -2.94
CA GLU A 112 -7.95 -9.99 -4.30
C GLU A 112 -6.64 -10.70 -4.67
N PHE A 113 -5.82 -11.13 -3.71
CA PHE A 113 -4.69 -12.03 -3.98
C PHE A 113 -5.14 -13.40 -4.49
N ASP A 114 -6.26 -13.96 -4.03
CA ASP A 114 -6.77 -15.22 -4.58
C ASP A 114 -7.22 -15.04 -6.03
N VAL A 115 -7.84 -13.90 -6.34
CA VAL A 115 -8.22 -13.52 -7.71
C VAL A 115 -6.98 -13.39 -8.59
N ALA A 116 -5.95 -12.67 -8.11
CA ALA A 116 -4.68 -12.55 -8.81
C ALA A 116 -4.01 -13.91 -9.03
N ASN A 117 -4.04 -14.79 -8.01
CA ASN A 117 -3.46 -16.12 -8.09
C ASN A 117 -4.15 -16.97 -9.16
N SER A 118 -5.49 -16.90 -9.24
CA SER A 118 -6.28 -17.56 -10.29
C SER A 118 -5.89 -17.06 -11.69
N LEU A 119 -5.76 -15.73 -11.88
CA LEU A 119 -5.30 -15.14 -13.14
C LEU A 119 -3.87 -15.55 -13.50
N MET A 120 -3.06 -15.88 -12.50
CA MET A 120 -1.66 -16.32 -12.65
C MET A 120 -1.52 -17.85 -12.69
N ASN A 121 -2.58 -18.62 -12.93
CA ASN A 121 -2.54 -20.09 -12.93
C ASN A 121 -1.96 -20.68 -11.63
N ASN A 122 -2.32 -20.12 -10.48
CA ASN A 122 -1.87 -20.51 -9.14
C ASN A 122 -0.36 -20.35 -8.89
N SER A 123 0.29 -19.40 -9.57
CA SER A 123 1.73 -19.11 -9.41
C SER A 123 2.03 -17.89 -8.52
N LEU A 124 1.01 -17.18 -8.02
CA LEU A 124 1.25 -16.06 -7.10
C LEU A 124 1.81 -16.59 -5.78
N ARG A 125 2.97 -16.06 -5.39
CA ARG A 125 3.61 -16.35 -4.12
C ARG A 125 3.49 -15.14 -3.21
N LEU A 126 3.06 -15.39 -1.98
CA LEU A 126 3.00 -14.38 -0.93
C LEU A 126 4.10 -14.64 0.10
N THR A 127 4.64 -13.56 0.64
CA THR A 127 5.54 -13.58 1.78
C THR A 127 4.96 -12.81 2.96
N ARG A 128 5.40 -13.18 4.16
CA ARG A 128 5.08 -12.43 5.39
C ARG A 128 6.01 -11.24 5.53
N CYS A 129 5.44 -10.11 5.95
CA CYS A 129 6.20 -8.96 6.36
C CYS A 129 6.98 -9.24 7.67
N GLU A 130 8.08 -8.52 7.90
CA GLU A 130 9.02 -8.78 9.01
C GLU A 130 8.63 -8.08 10.33
N HIS A 131 7.94 -6.94 10.23
CA HIS A 131 7.65 -6.00 11.32
C HIS A 131 6.16 -5.75 11.55
N VAL A 132 5.31 -6.15 10.59
CA VAL A 132 3.85 -6.01 10.66
C VAL A 132 3.15 -7.32 10.27
N ASP A 133 1.96 -7.54 10.82
CA ASP A 133 1.16 -8.72 10.50
C ASP A 133 0.38 -8.51 9.19
N ALA A 134 1.09 -8.58 8.06
CA ALA A 134 0.56 -8.45 6.71
C ALA A 134 1.33 -9.36 5.72
N TYR A 135 0.72 -9.61 4.57
CA TYR A 135 1.34 -10.33 3.46
C TYR A 135 1.67 -9.39 2.29
N ALA A 136 2.62 -9.77 1.46
CA ALA A 136 2.96 -9.06 0.23
C ALA A 136 3.35 -10.06 -0.88
N PRO A 137 3.25 -9.71 -2.18
CA PRO A 137 3.78 -10.55 -3.25
C PRO A 137 5.30 -10.73 -3.09
N ALA A 138 5.77 -11.98 -3.09
CA ALA A 138 7.20 -12.33 -2.95
C ALA A 138 8.07 -11.81 -4.12
N GLU A 139 7.43 -11.50 -5.24
CA GLU A 139 8.04 -10.99 -6.47
C GLU A 139 7.82 -9.49 -6.67
N ALA A 140 7.32 -8.77 -5.66
CA ALA A 140 7.27 -7.32 -5.72
C ALA A 140 8.68 -6.73 -5.82
N GLU A 141 8.82 -5.61 -6.52
CA GLU A 141 10.09 -4.88 -6.60
C GLU A 141 10.46 -4.28 -5.23
N MET A 142 9.45 -3.77 -4.51
CA MET A 142 9.60 -3.18 -3.19
C MET A 142 8.34 -3.36 -2.35
N VAL A 143 8.52 -3.59 -1.05
CA VAL A 143 7.47 -3.58 -0.04
C VAL A 143 7.86 -2.66 1.12
N LEU A 144 7.01 -1.69 1.41
CA LEU A 144 7.07 -0.93 2.65
C LEU A 144 6.13 -1.54 3.67
N GLU A 145 6.57 -1.64 4.91
CA GLU A 145 5.77 -2.13 6.03
C GLU A 145 5.30 -0.96 6.86
N GLY A 146 4.00 -0.87 7.13
CA GLY A 146 3.41 0.32 7.72
C GLY A 146 2.35 0.05 8.79
N ARG A 147 2.12 1.07 9.61
CA ARG A 147 1.02 1.13 10.58
C ARG A 147 0.18 2.36 10.31
N VAL A 148 -1.09 2.19 9.96
CA VAL A 148 -2.04 3.28 9.77
C VAL A 148 -2.55 3.72 11.14
N SER A 149 -2.28 4.96 11.50
CA SER A 149 -2.63 5.51 12.79
C SER A 149 -4.15 5.64 12.95
N VAL A 150 -4.68 5.25 14.11
CA VAL A 150 -6.09 5.47 14.46
C VAL A 150 -6.34 6.79 15.20
N SER A 151 -5.27 7.48 15.60
CA SER A 151 -5.30 8.68 16.45
C SER A 151 -4.67 9.91 15.82
N ARG A 152 -3.84 9.74 14.76
CA ARG A 152 -3.17 10.84 14.06
C ARG A 152 -3.65 10.93 12.61
N GLU A 153 -4.19 12.08 12.27
CA GLU A 153 -4.56 12.47 10.90
C GLU A 153 -3.83 13.76 10.52
N VAL A 154 -3.59 13.97 9.23
CA VAL A 154 -3.00 15.18 8.65
C VAL A 154 -3.79 15.59 7.41
N VAL A 155 -3.59 16.83 6.95
CA VAL A 155 -4.14 17.26 5.66
C VAL A 155 -3.42 16.50 4.54
N GLU A 156 -4.19 15.88 3.66
CA GLU A 156 -3.73 15.25 2.42
C GLU A 156 -4.27 16.01 1.20
N GLY A 157 -3.44 16.16 0.17
CA GLY A 157 -3.76 16.95 -1.02
C GLY A 157 -3.37 18.43 -0.89
N PRO A 158 -3.63 19.24 -1.93
CA PRO A 158 -4.30 18.87 -3.19
C PRO A 158 -3.48 17.91 -4.05
N PHE A 159 -4.17 17.12 -4.88
CA PHE A 159 -3.57 16.17 -5.81
C PHE A 159 -4.47 15.98 -7.04
N VAL A 160 -3.90 15.86 -8.23
CA VAL A 160 -4.68 15.63 -9.46
C VAL A 160 -5.39 14.26 -9.41
N ASP A 161 -6.70 14.26 -9.60
CA ASP A 161 -7.50 13.03 -9.72
C ASP A 161 -7.68 12.62 -11.18
N ILE A 162 -8.24 11.43 -11.42
CA ILE A 162 -8.50 10.82 -12.73
C ILE A 162 -9.32 11.70 -13.69
N THR A 163 -10.04 12.70 -13.17
CA THR A 163 -10.78 13.69 -13.98
C THR A 163 -9.90 14.81 -14.53
N GLY A 164 -8.59 14.83 -14.21
CA GLY A 164 -7.67 15.91 -14.56
C GLY A 164 -7.85 17.17 -13.70
N THR A 165 -8.63 17.08 -12.62
CA THR A 165 -8.88 18.18 -11.68
C THR A 165 -8.26 17.87 -10.32
N TYR A 166 -7.85 18.90 -9.59
CA TYR A 166 -7.34 18.71 -8.23
C TYR A 166 -8.45 18.28 -7.27
N ASP A 167 -8.23 17.16 -6.58
CA ASP A 167 -9.04 16.74 -5.43
C ASP A 167 -8.77 17.67 -4.24
N VAL A 168 -9.81 17.90 -3.44
CA VAL A 168 -9.73 18.85 -2.31
C VAL A 168 -8.96 18.26 -1.13
N GLU A 169 -8.34 19.14 -0.37
CA GLU A 169 -7.66 18.84 0.89
C GLU A 169 -8.60 18.17 1.91
N ARG A 170 -8.15 17.08 2.55
CA ARG A 170 -8.91 16.39 3.60
C ARG A 170 -8.00 15.84 4.68
N MET A 171 -8.54 15.74 5.90
CA MET A 171 -7.88 14.98 6.96
C MET A 171 -7.84 13.50 6.60
N GLN A 172 -6.65 12.91 6.61
CA GLN A 172 -6.38 11.51 6.31
C GLN A 172 -5.42 10.92 7.35
N PRO A 173 -5.53 9.63 7.68
CA PRO A 173 -4.67 9.03 8.68
C PRO A 173 -3.21 8.96 8.21
N VAL A 174 -2.30 9.07 9.19
CA VAL A 174 -0.86 8.94 8.95
C VAL A 174 -0.48 7.46 8.93
N VAL A 175 0.34 7.06 7.97
CA VAL A 175 1.04 5.77 7.97
C VAL A 175 2.45 5.99 8.50
N GLN A 176 2.81 5.28 9.57
CA GLN A 176 4.21 5.16 9.99
C GLN A 176 4.85 3.98 9.28
N VAL A 177 5.87 4.23 8.46
CA VAL A 177 6.67 3.18 7.83
C VAL A 177 7.70 2.66 8.82
N VAL A 178 7.68 1.35 9.07
CA VAL A 178 8.48 0.67 10.09
C VAL A 178 9.53 -0.29 9.52
N GLY A 179 9.35 -0.73 8.27
CA GLY A 179 10.26 -1.64 7.57
C GLY A 179 10.24 -1.41 6.06
N VAL A 180 11.29 -1.88 5.40
CA VAL A 180 11.36 -1.95 3.93
C VAL A 180 12.04 -3.24 3.51
N MET A 181 11.50 -3.87 2.48
CA MET A 181 12.07 -5.02 1.78
C MET A 181 12.09 -4.67 0.30
N HIS A 182 13.21 -4.90 -0.40
CA HIS A 182 13.27 -4.71 -1.84
C HIS A 182 14.29 -5.62 -2.52
N ARG A 183 14.14 -5.77 -3.83
CA ARG A 183 15.15 -6.39 -4.71
C ARG A 183 16.38 -5.48 -4.80
N ASP A 184 17.58 -6.03 -4.94
CA ASP A 184 18.83 -5.24 -4.97
C ASP A 184 18.80 -4.16 -6.08
N ASN A 185 18.28 -4.51 -7.26
CA ASN A 185 18.12 -3.61 -8.41
C ASN A 185 16.64 -3.37 -8.73
N TYR A 186 15.88 -2.94 -7.73
CA TYR A 186 14.43 -2.77 -7.88
C TYR A 186 14.03 -1.73 -8.93
N VAL A 187 12.89 -1.95 -9.58
CA VAL A 187 12.22 -0.98 -10.44
C VAL A 187 11.12 -0.27 -9.66
N TYR A 188 11.18 1.06 -9.60
CA TYR A 188 10.08 1.86 -9.06
C TYR A 188 8.97 2.05 -10.10
N GLN A 189 7.86 1.35 -9.91
CA GLN A 189 6.65 1.57 -10.70
C GLN A 189 5.90 2.79 -10.16
N MET A 190 5.39 3.63 -11.05
CA MET A 190 4.43 4.68 -10.72
C MET A 190 3.26 4.62 -11.72
N ILE A 191 2.10 5.13 -11.30
CA ILE A 191 0.96 5.39 -12.18
C ILE A 191 0.86 6.91 -12.31
N LEU A 192 0.94 7.43 -13.55
CA LEU A 192 0.71 8.83 -13.80
C LEU A 192 -0.78 9.13 -13.48
N PRO A 193 -1.09 10.06 -12.58
CA PRO A 193 -2.47 10.51 -12.39
C PRO A 193 -2.93 11.25 -13.65
N ALA A 194 -4.17 10.99 -14.10
CA ALA A 194 -4.81 11.46 -15.34
C ALA A 194 -4.46 10.67 -16.62
#